data_AF-L7KNY7-F1
#
_entry.id   AF-L7KNY7-F1
#
_cell.length_a   1.000
_cell.length_b   1.000
_cell.length_c   1.000
_cell.angle_alpha   90.00
_cell.angle_beta   90.00
_cell.angle_gamma   90.00
#
_symmetry.space_group_name_H-M   'P 1'
#
loop_
_entity.id
_entity.type
_entity.pdbx_description
1 polymer ?
#
loop_
_entity_poly.entity_id
_entity_poly.type
_entity_poly.pdbx_seq_one_letter_code
_entity_poly.pdbx_strand_id
1 'polypeptide(L)'
;MAAHTLLAKAGSAVATGLVGAAAYDLTKKVVARVPFREGAVVATAWGLRGTRKAEEVAENVRLSSADIVAEAKERIGEEATPPGTGDAHDHEH
;
A
#
# COMPACT_ATOMS: atom_id res chain seq x y z
N MET A 1 32.55 18.36 -15.71
CA MET A 1 31.12 18.20 -15.34
C MET A 1 30.63 16.75 -15.44
N ALA A 2 30.67 16.08 -16.60
CA ALA A 2 30.14 14.71 -16.78
C ALA A 2 30.79 13.65 -15.87
N ALA A 3 32.11 13.70 -15.66
CA ALA A 3 32.81 12.76 -14.77
C ALA A 3 32.34 12.89 -13.30
N HIS A 4 32.04 14.11 -12.85
CA HIS A 4 31.60 14.36 -11.48
C HIS A 4 30.17 13.86 -11.25
N THR A 5 29.29 13.99 -12.25
CA THR A 5 27.93 13.45 -12.18
C THR A 5 27.90 11.94 -12.17
N LEU A 6 28.80 11.29 -12.92
CA LEU A 6 28.94 9.83 -12.89
C LEU A 6 29.47 9.35 -11.54
N LEU A 7 30.47 10.04 -10.97
CA LEU A 7 30.99 9.73 -9.64
C LEU A 7 29.92 9.88 -8.55
N ALA A 8 29.13 10.95 -8.60
CA ALA A 8 28.04 11.18 -7.66
C ALA A 8 26.97 10.08 -7.75
N LYS A 9 26.58 9.67 -8.95
CA LYS A 9 25.64 8.55 -9.15
C LYS A 9 26.20 7.24 -8.63
N ALA A 10 27.46 6.92 -8.94
CA ALA A 10 28.11 5.72 -8.43
C ALA A 10 28.17 5.72 -6.89
N GLY A 11 28.54 6.86 -6.29
CA GLY A 11 28.52 7.04 -4.84
C GLY A 11 27.13 6.82 -4.24
N SER A 12 26.08 7.36 -4.87
CA SER A 12 24.70 7.17 -4.40
C SER A 12 24.24 5.71 -4.51
N ALA A 13 24.62 5.01 -5.58
CA ALA A 13 24.29 3.59 -5.75
C ALA A 13 24.98 2.72 -4.68
N VAL A 14 26.26 3.00 -4.39
CA VAL A 14 27.00 2.32 -3.32
C VAL A 14 26.39 2.61 -1.96
N ALA A 15 26.04 3.86 -1.66
CA ALA A 15 25.40 4.23 -0.40
C ALA A 15 24.07 3.47 -0.22
N THR A 16 23.22 3.46 -1.25
CA THR A 16 21.95 2.72 -1.20
C THR A 16 22.17 1.21 -1.07
N GLY A 17 23.17 0.65 -1.77
CA GLY A 17 23.56 -0.75 -1.64
C GLY A 17 24.03 -1.10 -0.22
N LEU A 18 24.83 -0.23 0.41
CA LEU A 18 25.30 -0.40 1.78
C LEU A 18 24.15 -0.35 2.79
N VAL A 19 23.21 0.58 2.63
CA VAL A 19 22.02 0.66 3.47
C VAL A 19 21.21 -0.64 3.35
N GLY A 20 21.00 -1.14 2.14
CA GLY A 20 20.31 -2.42 1.91
C GLY A 20 21.02 -3.61 2.55
N ALA A 21 22.34 -3.70 2.39
CA ALA A 21 23.15 -4.76 3.00
C ALA A 21 23.09 -4.71 4.53
N ALA A 22 23.21 -3.52 5.12
CA ALA A 22 23.10 -3.34 6.57
C ALA A 22 21.71 -3.71 7.08
N ALA A 23 20.65 -3.29 6.39
CA ALA A 23 19.28 -3.67 6.73
C ALA A 23 19.08 -5.19 6.68
N TYR A 24 19.61 -5.86 5.65
CA TYR A 24 19.55 -7.31 5.52
C TYR A 24 20.30 -8.02 6.65
N ASP A 25 21.52 -7.61 6.95
CA ASP A 25 22.34 -8.26 7.98
C ASP A 25 21.73 -8.11 9.38
N LEU A 26 21.17 -6.94 9.68
CA LEU A 26 20.44 -6.73 10.94
C LEU A 26 19.21 -7.63 11.01
N THR A 27 18.43 -7.68 9.93
CA THR A 27 17.24 -8.55 9.84
C THR A 27 17.61 -10.01 10.02
N LYS A 28 18.65 -10.48 9.32
CA LYS A 28 19.16 -11.86 9.42
C LYS A 28 19.60 -12.20 10.85
N LYS A 29 20.30 -11.29 11.52
CA LYS A 29 20.73 -11.48 12.92
C LYS A 29 19.55 -11.55 13.88
N VAL A 30 18.52 -10.73 13.66
CA VAL A 30 17.29 -10.76 14.46
C VAL A 30 16.54 -12.08 14.23
N VAL A 31 16.32 -12.47 12.98
CA VAL A 31 15.65 -13.74 12.63
C VAL A 31 16.39 -14.95 13.22
N ALA A 32 17.72 -14.94 13.23
CA ALA A 32 18.51 -16.01 13.82
C ALA A 32 18.41 -16.09 15.36
N ARG A 33 17.93 -15.04 16.04
CA ARG A 33 17.85 -14.97 17.51
C ARG A 33 16.44 -14.97 18.07
N VAL A 34 15.43 -14.65 17.25
CA VAL A 34 14.03 -14.59 17.70
C VAL A 34 13.43 -16.00 17.67
N PRO A 35 12.75 -16.44 18.76
CA PRO A 35 12.02 -17.70 18.73
C PRO A 35 10.93 -17.63 17.65
N PHE A 36 10.87 -18.66 16.79
CA PHE A 36 10.01 -18.71 15.60
C PHE A 36 8.55 -18.30 15.87
N ARG A 37 8.00 -18.73 17.02
CA ARG A 37 6.63 -18.42 17.43
C ARG A 37 6.40 -16.92 17.67
N GLU A 38 7.32 -16.24 18.32
CA GLU A 38 7.17 -14.81 18.63
C GLU A 38 7.26 -13.97 17.35
N GLY A 39 8.20 -14.30 16.47
CA GLY A 39 8.30 -13.68 15.14
C GLY A 39 7.04 -13.87 14.30
N ALA A 40 6.47 -15.09 14.29
CA ALA A 40 5.21 -15.37 13.61
C ALA A 40 4.05 -14.55 14.18
N VAL A 41 3.92 -14.46 15.50
CA VAL A 41 2.85 -13.67 16.15
C VAL A 41 2.98 -12.19 15.82
N VAL A 42 4.19 -11.62 15.87
CA VAL A 42 4.42 -10.21 15.50
C VAL A 42 4.10 -9.97 14.04
N ALA A 43 4.56 -10.85 13.14
CA ALA A 43 4.27 -10.76 11.71
C ALA A 43 2.76 -10.83 11.44
N THR A 44 2.05 -11.77 12.05
CA THR A 44 0.59 -11.88 11.93
C THR A 44 -0.11 -10.67 12.52
N ALA A 45 0.31 -10.16 13.68
CA ALA A 45 -0.28 -8.96 14.28
C ALA A 45 -0.12 -7.73 13.39
N TRP A 46 1.06 -7.55 12.78
CA TRP A 46 1.30 -6.51 11.78
C TRP A 46 0.45 -6.71 10.53
N GLY A 47 0.34 -7.94 10.05
CA GLY A 47 -0.54 -8.31 8.94
C GLY A 47 -1.99 -7.91 9.20
N LEU A 48 -2.54 -8.30 10.35
CA LEU A 48 -3.91 -7.97 10.77
C LEU A 48 -4.15 -6.47 10.92
N ARG A 49 -3.13 -5.71 11.36
CA ARG A 49 -3.22 -4.25 11.42
C ARG A 49 -3.17 -3.63 10.03
N GLY A 50 -2.37 -4.19 9.13
CA GLY A 50 -2.25 -3.78 7.74
C GLY A 50 -3.52 -4.03 6.94
N THR A 51 -4.18 -5.19 7.12
CA THR A 51 -5.42 -5.52 6.39
C THR A 51 -6.55 -4.54 6.72
N ARG A 52 -6.69 -4.12 7.98
CA ARG A 52 -7.69 -3.10 8.36
C ARG A 52 -7.47 -1.77 7.64
N LYS A 53 -6.20 -1.38 7.44
CA LYS A 53 -5.86 -0.17 6.66
C LYS A 53 -6.05 -0.37 5.17
N ALA A 54 -5.85 -1.59 4.66
CA ALA A 54 -6.13 -1.91 3.27
C ALA A 54 -7.62 -1.85 2.95
N GLU A 55 -8.50 -2.26 3.87
CA GLU A 55 -9.95 -2.14 3.74
C GLU A 55 -10.40 -0.68 3.63
N GLU A 56 -9.89 0.20 4.50
CA GLU A 56 -10.15 1.66 4.44
C GLU A 56 -9.73 2.24 3.08
N VAL A 57 -8.57 1.82 2.56
CA VAL A 57 -8.07 2.26 1.26
C VAL A 57 -8.92 1.72 0.12
N ALA A 58 -9.32 0.45 0.17
CA ALA A 58 -10.14 -0.18 -0.87
C ALA A 58 -11.52 0.51 -0.99
N GLU A 59 -12.14 0.83 0.13
CA GLU A 59 -13.41 1.55 0.13
C GLU A 59 -13.24 2.98 -0.39
N ASN A 60 -12.17 3.68 0.01
CA ASN A 60 -11.88 5.01 -0.53
C ASN A 60 -11.64 4.99 -2.06
N VAL A 61 -10.95 3.97 -2.56
CA VAL A 61 -10.77 3.77 -4.01
C VAL A 61 -12.10 3.55 -4.70
N ARG A 62 -13.00 2.75 -4.11
CA ARG A 62 -14.34 2.53 -4.64
C ARG A 62 -15.14 3.84 -4.72
N LEU A 63 -15.13 4.63 -3.65
CA LEU A 63 -15.81 5.93 -3.62
C LEU A 63 -15.22 6.91 -4.64
N SER A 64 -13.89 7.03 -4.69
CA SER A 64 -13.22 7.90 -5.65
C SER A 64 -13.48 7.49 -7.11
N SER A 65 -13.60 6.19 -7.38
CA SER A 65 -13.97 5.70 -8.71
C SER A 65 -15.40 6.09 -9.08
N ALA A 66 -16.33 6.07 -8.12
CA ALA A 66 -17.71 6.51 -8.33
C ALA A 66 -17.76 8.03 -8.61
N ASP A 67 -16.97 8.83 -7.90
CA ASP A 67 -16.86 10.28 -8.13
C ASP A 67 -16.35 10.59 -9.54
N ILE A 68 -15.31 9.88 -10.01
CA ILE A 68 -14.78 10.03 -11.38
C ILE A 68 -15.84 9.69 -12.42
N VAL A 69 -16.59 8.61 -12.23
CA VAL A 69 -17.67 8.21 -13.15
C VAL A 69 -18.79 9.26 -13.15
N ALA A 70 -19.18 9.76 -11.98
CA ALA A 70 -20.19 10.80 -11.86
C ALA A 70 -19.77 12.09 -12.60
N GLU A 71 -18.52 12.53 -12.41
CA GLU A 71 -17.95 13.69 -13.13
C GLU A 71 -17.91 13.45 -14.65
N ALA A 72 -17.55 12.25 -15.09
CA ALA A 72 -17.55 11.90 -16.51
C ALA A 72 -18.96 11.97 -17.12
N LYS A 73 -19.98 11.48 -16.41
CA LYS A 73 -21.39 11.54 -16.84
C LYS A 73 -21.90 12.96 -16.94
N GLU A 74 -21.60 13.81 -15.95
CA GLU A 74 -21.96 15.23 -15.98
C GLU A 74 -21.40 15.92 -17.23
N ARG A 75 -20.14 15.65 -17.57
CA ARG A 75 -19.48 16.24 -18.76
C ARG A 75 -20.13 15.83 -20.08
N ILE A 76 -20.72 14.64 -20.17
CA ILE A 76 -21.44 14.17 -21.37
C ILE A 76 -22.94 14.50 -21.34
N GLY A 77 -23.41 15.23 -20.31
CA GLY A 77 -24.80 15.62 -20.15
C GLY A 77 -25.70 14.49 -19.67
N GLU A 78 -25.14 13.43 -19.07
CA GLU A 78 -25.88 12.33 -18.47
C GLU A 78 -26.03 12.51 -16.95
N GLU A 79 -27.21 12.22 -16.41
CA GLU A 79 -27.46 12.25 -14.97
C GLU A 79 -26.72 11.09 -14.26
N ALA A 80 -25.91 11.38 -13.23
CA ALA A 80 -25.30 10.34 -12.40
C ALA A 80 -26.36 9.65 -11.52
N THR A 81 -26.23 8.34 -11.34
CA THR A 81 -27.13 7.57 -10.48
C THR A 81 -26.94 8.01 -9.02
N PRO A 82 -28.00 8.42 -8.30
CA PRO A 82 -27.88 8.89 -6.92
C PRO A 82 -27.33 7.80 -5.99
N PRO A 83 -26.45 8.13 -5.03
CA PRO A 83 -25.92 7.17 -4.08
C PRO A 83 -27.07 6.52 -3.27
N GLY A 84 -27.04 5.19 -3.16
CA GLY A 84 -28.05 4.42 -2.41
C GLY A 84 -29.22 3.86 -3.24
N THR A 85 -29.22 4.03 -4.57
CA THR A 85 -30.24 3.45 -5.48
C THR A 85 -29.87 2.06 -6.01
N GLY A 86 -28.90 1.39 -5.39
CA GLY A 86 -28.59 -0.02 -5.65
C GLY A 86 -29.68 -0.93 -5.09
N ASP A 87 -29.96 -2.02 -5.81
CA ASP A 87 -31.02 -2.99 -5.52
C ASP A 87 -31.03 -3.40 -4.02
N ALA A 88 -32.20 -3.39 -3.39
CA ALA A 88 -32.33 -3.71 -1.97
C ALA A 88 -31.99 -5.19 -1.77
N HIS A 89 -30.83 -5.48 -1.18
CA HIS A 89 -30.49 -6.84 -0.79
C HIS A 89 -31.27 -7.21 0.46
N ASP A 90 -32.17 -8.17 0.32
CA ASP A 90 -32.98 -8.71 1.41
C ASP A 90 -32.05 -9.46 2.38
N HIS A 91 -31.90 -8.94 3.60
CA HIS A 91 -31.21 -9.63 4.67
C HIS A 91 -32.27 -10.22 5.60
N GLU A 92 -32.49 -11.53 5.49
CA GLU A 92 -33.26 -12.28 6.49
C GLU A 92 -32.59 -12.11 7.87
N HIS A 93 -33.35 -11.60 8.83
CA HIS A 93 -32.97 -11.42 10.23
C HIS A 93 -33.37 -12.62 11.10
#